data_AF-A0A8T0TBI0-F1
#
_entry.id   AF-A0A8T0TBI0-F1
#
_cell.length_a   1.000
_cell.length_b   1.000
_cell.length_c   1.000
_cell.angle_alpha   90.00
_cell.angle_beta   90.00
_cell.angle_gamma   90.00
#
_symmetry.space_group_name_H-M   'P 1'
#
loop_
_entity.id
_entity.type
_entity.pdbx_description
1 polymer ?
#
loop_
_entity_poly.entity_id
_entity_poly.type
_entity_poly.pdbx_seq_one_letter_code
_entity_poly.pdbx_strand_id
1 'polypeptide(L)'
;MARRCNGFLSNETLTLTPSIVLEDFMFGCGSRPRDRDYHRRGSLSIASQGYSSINGTFSYCLPSLNGNTGFLTFGSQQEQSGLVQFTPMLHNLTAPSYYFVDLIGLSSVFRDVGTVLDTGTVVTYLPEAAYLALGREFDAWVRRYAASEIKIPKVALLFGGGVTLELPPTGILYYIGSSKYCLAFAATKETGEFSVIGNVQQSSTEVIYDLGRQMVGFVAGSC
;
A
#
# COMPACT_ATOMS: atom_id res chain seq x y z
N MET A 1 13.47 6.15 -11.48
CA MET A 1 13.09 6.73 -12.81
C MET A 1 11.94 5.94 -13.45
N ALA A 2 10.72 6.49 -13.49
CA ALA A 2 9.65 5.92 -14.32
C ALA A 2 9.97 6.23 -15.80
N ARG A 3 10.38 5.22 -16.58
CA ARG A 3 10.46 5.39 -18.03
C ARG A 3 9.03 5.66 -18.51
N ARG A 4 8.81 6.62 -19.42
CA ARG A 4 7.50 6.92 -20.04
C ARG A 4 7.36 6.08 -21.31
N CYS A 5 6.16 5.60 -21.64
CA CYS A 5 5.89 4.88 -22.88
C CYS A 5 5.12 5.84 -23.76
N ASN A 6 5.49 5.92 -25.04
CA ASN A 6 4.68 6.64 -26.01
C ASN A 6 3.42 5.82 -26.26
N GLY A 7 2.29 6.50 -26.25
CA GLY A 7 0.97 5.92 -26.43
C GLY A 7 -0.02 6.98 -26.89
N PHE A 8 -1.22 6.54 -27.22
CA PHE A 8 -2.31 7.42 -27.63
C PHE A 8 -3.37 7.44 -26.53
N LEU A 9 -4.02 8.58 -26.35
CA LEU A 9 -5.22 8.66 -25.52
C LEU A 9 -6.41 8.18 -26.35
N SER A 10 -7.31 7.46 -25.68
CA SER A 10 -8.58 6.98 -26.22
C SER A 10 -9.64 7.10 -25.13
N ASN A 11 -10.91 6.96 -25.50
CA ASN A 11 -12.04 6.94 -24.58
C ASN A 11 -12.96 5.76 -24.90
N GLU A 12 -13.64 5.26 -23.87
CA GLU A 12 -14.65 4.21 -24.00
C GLU A 12 -15.58 4.25 -22.79
N THR A 13 -16.67 3.49 -22.81
CA THR A 13 -17.48 3.27 -21.62
C THR A 13 -16.81 2.25 -20.68
N LEU A 14 -16.53 2.65 -19.44
CA LEU A 14 -16.01 1.75 -18.39
C LEU A 14 -17.09 1.44 -17.34
N THR A 15 -17.56 0.19 -17.32
CA THR A 15 -18.49 -0.30 -16.29
C THR A 15 -17.72 -0.88 -15.11
N LEU A 16 -17.76 -0.21 -13.95
CA LEU A 16 -17.11 -0.66 -12.72
C LEU A 16 -18.01 -1.62 -11.92
N THR A 17 -19.30 -1.33 -11.86
CA THR A 17 -20.35 -2.15 -11.24
C THR A 17 -21.63 -2.02 -12.08
N PRO A 18 -22.67 -2.85 -11.86
CA PRO A 18 -23.95 -2.67 -12.55
C PRO A 18 -24.59 -1.29 -12.36
N SER A 19 -24.22 -0.55 -11.31
CA SER A 19 -24.73 0.79 -11.01
C SER A 19 -23.74 1.92 -11.30
N ILE A 20 -22.47 1.62 -11.55
CA ILE A 20 -21.42 2.61 -11.79
C ILE A 20 -20.85 2.40 -13.19
N VAL A 21 -21.35 3.22 -14.12
CA VAL A 21 -20.92 3.28 -15.51
C VAL A 21 -20.27 4.63 -15.76
N LEU A 22 -19.03 4.63 -16.24
CA LEU A 22 -18.30 5.83 -16.61
C LEU A 22 -18.29 5.95 -18.14
N GLU A 23 -19.17 6.80 -18.67
CA GLU A 23 -19.17 7.16 -20.09
C GLU A 23 -17.97 8.05 -20.42
N ASP A 24 -17.49 7.97 -21.67
CA ASP A 24 -16.34 8.74 -22.16
C ASP A 24 -15.07 8.63 -21.27
N PHE A 25 -14.87 7.48 -20.61
CA PHE A 25 -13.73 7.25 -19.74
C PHE A 25 -12.43 7.28 -20.54
N MET A 26 -11.56 8.25 -20.24
CA MET A 26 -10.29 8.44 -20.90
C MET A 26 -9.23 7.46 -20.39
N PHE A 27 -8.54 6.76 -21.29
CA PHE A 27 -7.43 5.87 -20.93
C PHE A 27 -6.29 5.93 -21.95
N GLY A 28 -5.12 5.40 -21.57
CA GLY A 28 -3.93 5.39 -22.42
C GLY A 28 -3.70 4.03 -23.09
N CYS A 29 -3.53 4.03 -24.41
CA CYS A 29 -3.13 2.86 -25.20
C CYS A 29 -1.61 2.85 -25.39
N GLY A 30 -0.90 1.99 -24.65
CA GLY A 30 0.55 1.83 -24.76
C GLY A 30 0.96 0.80 -25.82
N SER A 31 1.97 1.12 -26.63
CA SER A 31 2.47 0.24 -27.70
C SER A 31 3.40 -0.90 -27.21
N ARG A 32 3.79 -0.88 -25.93
CA ARG A 32 4.55 -1.96 -25.28
C ARG A 32 4.07 -2.15 -23.84
N PRO A 33 3.73 -3.37 -23.41
CA PRO A 33 3.52 -3.65 -22.00
C PRO A 33 4.82 -3.39 -21.24
N ARG A 34 4.71 -2.84 -20.04
CA ARG A 34 5.84 -2.70 -19.11
C ARG A 34 5.51 -3.35 -17.79
N ASP A 35 6.55 -3.84 -17.14
CA ASP A 35 6.41 -4.80 -16.04
C ASP A 35 6.20 -4.16 -14.66
N ARG A 36 6.08 -2.82 -14.55
CA ARG A 36 5.89 -2.13 -13.27
C ARG A 36 5.07 -0.85 -13.40
N ASP A 37 3.80 -0.92 -13.03
CA ASP A 37 2.99 0.25 -12.74
C ASP A 37 2.77 0.36 -11.22
N TYR A 38 3.03 1.55 -10.71
CA TYR A 38 2.72 1.91 -9.33
C TYR A 38 1.26 2.34 -9.24
N HIS A 39 0.66 2.18 -8.07
CA HIS A 39 -0.65 2.75 -7.78
C HIS A 39 -0.57 4.28 -7.80
N ARG A 40 -1.24 4.90 -8.78
CA ARG A 40 -1.15 6.33 -9.02
C ARG A 40 -2.52 7.01 -9.03
N ARG A 41 -2.53 8.24 -8.52
CA ARG A 41 -3.60 9.23 -8.69
C ARG A 41 -3.25 10.20 -9.82
N GLY A 42 -4.28 10.84 -10.38
CA GLY A 42 -4.15 11.84 -11.43
C GLY A 42 -5.46 12.05 -12.17
N SER A 43 -5.56 13.09 -12.99
CA SER A 43 -6.79 13.46 -13.70
C SER A 43 -7.38 12.34 -14.56
N LEU A 44 -6.52 11.45 -15.09
CA LEU A 44 -6.93 10.29 -15.89
C LEU A 44 -7.13 9.00 -15.08
N SER A 45 -7.02 9.05 -13.76
CA SER A 45 -7.29 7.87 -12.91
C SER A 45 -8.79 7.58 -12.78
N ILE A 46 -9.16 6.32 -12.55
CA ILE A 46 -10.54 5.91 -12.25
C ILE A 46 -11.10 6.73 -11.08
N ALA A 47 -10.31 6.92 -10.03
CA ALA A 47 -10.65 7.72 -8.86
C ALA A 47 -11.03 9.17 -9.19
N SER A 48 -10.37 9.79 -10.17
CA SER A 48 -10.63 11.20 -10.54
C SER A 48 -11.75 11.32 -11.57
N GLN A 49 -11.76 10.48 -12.61
CA GLN A 49 -12.80 10.51 -13.64
C GLN A 49 -14.16 10.04 -13.10
N GLY A 50 -14.14 9.04 -12.21
CA GLY A 50 -15.35 8.51 -11.57
C GLY A 50 -15.72 9.17 -10.26
N TYR A 51 -15.05 10.26 -9.84
CA TYR A 51 -15.15 10.81 -8.48
C TYR A 51 -16.61 11.01 -8.02
N SER A 52 -17.45 11.62 -8.85
CA SER A 52 -18.87 11.83 -8.53
C SER A 52 -19.64 10.51 -8.41
N SER A 53 -19.39 9.56 -9.32
CA SER A 53 -20.10 8.27 -9.39
C SER A 53 -19.70 7.32 -8.25
N ILE A 54 -18.48 7.47 -7.72
CA ILE A 54 -17.96 6.66 -6.60
C ILE A 54 -18.00 7.42 -5.26
N ASN A 55 -18.63 8.60 -5.22
CA ASN A 55 -18.67 9.47 -4.04
C ASN A 55 -17.28 9.73 -3.42
N GLY A 56 -16.27 9.91 -4.28
CA GLY A 56 -14.88 10.16 -3.88
C GLY A 56 -14.23 9.07 -3.04
N THR A 57 -14.77 7.84 -3.01
CA THR A 57 -14.28 6.76 -2.15
C THR A 57 -14.08 5.47 -2.93
N PHE A 58 -12.99 4.77 -2.62
CA PHE A 58 -12.76 3.40 -3.07
C PHE A 58 -11.92 2.65 -2.04
N SER A 59 -11.99 1.33 -2.03
CA SER A 59 -11.19 0.49 -1.15
C SER A 59 -10.75 -0.79 -1.85
N TYR A 60 -9.67 -1.39 -1.37
CA TYR A 60 -9.28 -2.73 -1.79
C TYR A 60 -8.86 -3.56 -0.59
N CYS A 61 -9.02 -4.88 -0.70
CA CYS A 61 -8.35 -5.83 0.16
C CYS A 61 -7.59 -6.82 -0.71
N LEU A 62 -6.27 -6.86 -0.54
CA LEU A 62 -5.43 -7.80 -1.26
C LEU A 62 -5.54 -9.19 -0.63
N PRO A 63 -5.76 -10.25 -1.43
CA PRO A 63 -5.92 -11.59 -0.90
C PRO A 63 -4.65 -12.04 -0.17
N SER A 64 -4.85 -12.92 0.82
CA SER A 64 -3.73 -13.65 1.41
C SER A 64 -3.17 -14.69 0.44
N LEU A 65 -1.88 -14.99 0.57
CA LEU A 65 -1.22 -16.07 -0.19
C LEU A 65 -1.87 -17.45 0.05
N ASN A 66 -2.68 -17.57 1.11
CA ASN A 66 -3.36 -18.80 1.51
C ASN A 66 -4.71 -19.02 0.78
N GLY A 67 -5.07 -18.14 -0.17
CA GLY A 67 -6.18 -18.39 -1.10
C GLY A 67 -7.52 -17.72 -0.74
N ASN A 68 -7.51 -16.68 0.10
CA ASN A 68 -8.72 -15.87 0.31
C ASN A 68 -9.05 -15.06 -0.94
N THR A 69 -10.33 -14.76 -1.15
CA THR A 69 -10.76 -13.84 -2.22
C THR A 69 -10.61 -12.40 -1.76
N GLY A 70 -9.80 -11.62 -2.47
CA GLY A 70 -9.71 -10.17 -2.26
C GLY A 70 -10.83 -9.41 -2.96
N PHE A 71 -10.84 -8.09 -2.82
CA PHE A 71 -11.84 -7.24 -3.47
C PHE A 71 -11.28 -5.86 -3.82
N LEU A 72 -11.96 -5.19 -4.75
CA LEU A 72 -11.85 -3.77 -5.06
C LEU A 72 -13.28 -3.21 -5.09
N THR A 73 -13.55 -2.22 -4.25
CA THR A 73 -14.87 -1.58 -4.16
C THR A 73 -14.77 -0.12 -4.55
N PHE A 74 -15.77 0.36 -5.29
CA PHE A 74 -15.97 1.77 -5.60
C PHE A 74 -17.26 2.25 -4.94
N GLY A 75 -17.24 3.43 -4.33
CA GLY A 75 -18.35 3.96 -3.54
C GLY A 75 -18.13 3.80 -2.04
N SER A 76 -18.94 4.53 -1.26
CA SER A 76 -19.02 4.38 0.18
C SER A 76 -19.63 3.01 0.53
N GLN A 77 -18.84 2.11 1.09
CA GLN A 77 -19.41 1.00 1.85
C GLN A 77 -20.03 1.52 3.15
N GLN A 78 -21.02 0.81 3.70
CA GLN A 78 -21.41 1.06 5.09
C GLN A 78 -20.17 0.85 5.95
N GLU A 79 -19.66 1.95 6.53
CA GLU A 79 -18.59 1.88 7.51
C GLU A 79 -18.97 0.80 8.51
N GLN A 80 -18.13 -0.24 8.67
CA GLN A 80 -18.22 -1.11 9.83
C GLN A 80 -17.84 -0.26 11.04
N SER A 81 -18.84 0.47 11.53
CA SER A 81 -18.70 1.58 12.47
C SER A 81 -17.95 1.09 13.70
N GLY A 82 -16.73 1.62 13.90
CA GLY A 82 -15.86 1.31 15.05
C GLY A 82 -14.59 0.51 14.74
N LEU A 83 -14.42 -0.10 13.56
CA LEU A 83 -13.22 -0.88 13.23
C LEU A 83 -12.19 -0.13 12.37
N VAL A 84 -12.61 0.93 11.67
CA VAL A 84 -11.74 1.65 10.73
C VAL A 84 -10.90 2.68 11.48
N GLN A 85 -9.58 2.62 11.27
CA GLN A 85 -8.64 3.64 11.73
C GLN A 85 -8.15 4.48 10.56
N PHE A 86 -8.36 5.80 10.61
CA PHE A 86 -8.01 6.72 9.53
C PHE A 86 -6.76 7.56 9.84
N THR A 87 -5.82 7.61 8.89
CA THR A 87 -4.67 8.53 8.88
C THR A 87 -4.84 9.58 7.78
N PRO A 88 -4.36 10.82 7.96
CA PRO A 88 -4.34 11.81 6.88
C PRO A 88 -3.53 11.34 5.66
N MET A 89 -4.03 11.63 4.46
CA MET A 89 -3.24 11.58 3.25
C MET A 89 -2.32 12.80 3.18
N LEU A 90 -1.06 12.55 2.86
CA LEU A 90 -0.08 13.59 2.62
C LEU A 90 -0.04 13.95 1.13
N HIS A 91 0.29 15.21 0.84
CA HIS A 91 0.57 15.67 -0.51
C HIS A 91 2.08 15.88 -0.68
N ASN A 92 2.65 15.27 -1.71
CA ASN A 92 4.05 15.43 -2.06
C ASN A 92 4.16 16.20 -3.38
N LEU A 93 4.78 17.38 -3.35
CA LEU A 93 4.88 18.28 -4.50
C LEU A 93 5.81 17.75 -5.61
N THR A 94 6.82 16.95 -5.26
CA THR A 94 7.73 16.34 -6.24
C THR A 94 7.17 15.05 -6.85
N ALA A 95 6.21 14.41 -6.17
CA ALA A 95 5.58 13.17 -6.60
C ALA A 95 4.04 13.19 -6.43
N PRO A 96 3.31 14.14 -7.05
CA PRO A 96 1.89 14.38 -6.75
C PRO A 96 0.96 13.24 -7.20
N SER A 97 1.45 12.35 -8.06
CA SER A 97 0.70 11.21 -8.59
C SER A 97 0.60 10.03 -7.63
N TYR A 98 1.05 10.12 -6.38
CA TYR A 98 0.97 9.01 -5.42
C TYR A 98 0.09 9.36 -4.23
N TYR A 99 -0.43 8.32 -3.57
CA TYR A 99 -1.09 8.44 -2.27
C TYR A 99 -0.05 8.26 -1.17
N PHE A 100 0.26 9.35 -0.47
CA PHE A 100 1.19 9.32 0.65
C PHE A 100 0.45 9.24 1.97
N VAL A 101 1.04 8.53 2.92
CA VAL A 101 0.66 8.51 4.34
C VAL A 101 1.89 8.84 5.19
N ASP A 102 1.65 9.36 6.39
CA ASP A 102 2.71 9.58 7.38
C ASP A 102 2.97 8.28 8.13
N LEU A 103 4.12 7.65 7.88
CA LEU A 103 4.59 6.50 8.67
C LEU A 103 5.50 7.05 9.77
N ILE A 104 5.10 6.92 11.04
CA ILE A 104 5.82 7.48 12.20
C ILE A 104 6.59 6.36 12.92
N GLY A 105 7.21 5.44 12.19
CA GLY A 105 7.97 4.34 12.79
C GLY A 105 9.13 4.82 13.69
N LEU A 106 9.96 3.88 14.15
CA LEU A 106 11.04 4.03 15.14
C LEU A 106 12.08 5.18 14.91
N SER A 107 12.01 5.95 13.81
CA SER A 107 12.89 7.09 13.57
C SER A 107 12.19 8.24 12.86
N SER A 108 12.67 9.46 13.08
CA SER A 108 12.19 10.67 12.39
C SER A 108 12.41 10.66 10.88
N VAL A 109 13.23 9.73 10.35
CA VAL A 109 13.63 9.65 8.92
C VAL A 109 12.44 9.42 7.99
N PHE A 110 11.34 8.83 8.49
CA PHE A 110 10.15 8.58 7.67
C PHE A 110 9.36 9.85 7.31
N ARG A 111 9.42 10.89 8.15
CA ARG A 111 8.62 12.11 7.98
C ARG A 111 9.09 12.97 6.81
N ASP A 112 10.39 12.94 6.51
CA ASP A 112 10.99 13.85 5.52
C ASP A 112 10.69 13.43 4.08
N VAL A 113 10.48 12.13 3.83
CA VAL A 113 10.29 11.58 2.48
C VAL A 113 8.85 11.12 2.21
N GLY A 114 8.07 10.86 3.26
CA GLY A 114 6.73 10.29 3.18
C GLY A 114 6.74 8.80 2.81
N THR A 115 5.57 8.17 2.92
CA THR A 115 5.39 6.74 2.61
C THR A 115 4.27 6.53 1.60
N VAL A 116 4.54 5.78 0.53
CA VAL A 116 3.56 5.41 -0.49
C VAL A 116 2.99 4.03 -0.20
N LEU A 117 1.68 3.86 -0.34
CA LEU A 117 1.04 2.55 -0.40
C LEU A 117 1.09 2.05 -1.85
N ASP A 118 1.83 0.98 -2.12
CA ASP A 118 1.95 0.44 -3.47
C ASP A 118 1.71 -1.06 -3.54
N THR A 119 0.56 -1.40 -4.11
CA THR A 119 0.11 -2.76 -4.38
C THR A 119 0.95 -3.46 -5.48
N GLY A 120 1.69 -2.70 -6.30
CA GLY A 120 2.60 -3.22 -7.34
C GLY A 120 4.00 -3.62 -6.84
N THR A 121 4.33 -3.28 -5.60
CA THR A 121 5.60 -3.62 -4.96
C THR A 121 5.39 -4.81 -4.02
N VAL A 122 6.26 -5.83 -4.04
CA VAL A 122 6.07 -7.05 -3.24
C VAL A 122 6.29 -6.78 -1.74
N VAL A 123 7.49 -6.34 -1.36
CA VAL A 123 7.89 -6.12 0.05
C VAL A 123 8.01 -4.64 0.37
N THR A 124 7.95 -4.29 1.65
CA THR A 124 8.10 -2.90 2.08
C THR A 124 9.54 -2.42 1.92
N TYR A 125 9.73 -1.25 1.31
CA TYR A 125 11.01 -0.57 1.20
C TYR A 125 11.07 0.59 2.21
N LEU A 126 12.06 0.55 3.11
CA LEU A 126 12.29 1.57 4.13
C LEU A 126 13.59 2.31 3.84
N PRO A 127 13.74 3.58 4.26
CA PRO A 127 15.02 4.27 4.24
C PRO A 127 16.08 3.41 4.93
N GLU A 128 17.29 3.39 4.37
CA GLU A 128 18.37 2.47 4.79
C GLU A 128 18.59 2.46 6.31
N ALA A 129 18.66 3.64 6.94
CA ALA A 129 18.83 3.75 8.39
C ALA A 129 17.73 3.03 9.19
N ALA A 130 16.48 3.12 8.74
CA ALA A 130 15.35 2.47 9.38
C ALA A 130 15.33 0.96 9.10
N TYR A 131 15.65 0.54 7.87
CA TYR A 131 15.80 -0.88 7.54
C TYR A 131 16.90 -1.56 8.38
N LEU A 132 18.07 -0.91 8.51
CA LEU A 132 19.17 -1.43 9.33
C LEU A 132 18.81 -1.48 10.81
N ALA A 133 18.04 -0.51 11.32
CA ALA A 133 17.55 -0.54 12.70
C ALA A 133 16.60 -1.73 12.93
N LEU A 134 15.61 -1.93 12.05
CA LEU A 134 14.71 -3.08 12.11
C LEU A 134 15.48 -4.40 12.01
N GLY A 135 16.45 -4.50 11.10
CA GLY A 135 17.30 -5.68 10.93
C GLY A 135 18.10 -6.03 12.19
N ARG A 136 18.65 -5.03 12.89
CA ARG A 136 19.38 -5.27 14.16
C ARG A 136 18.48 -5.82 15.26
N GLU A 137 17.27 -5.29 15.43
CA GLU A 137 16.30 -5.81 16.40
C GLU A 137 15.88 -7.24 16.06
N PHE A 138 15.64 -7.51 14.77
CA PHE A 138 15.31 -8.85 14.30
C PHE A 138 16.45 -9.85 14.53
N ASP A 139 17.70 -9.47 14.21
CA ASP A 139 18.89 -10.30 14.46
C ASP A 139 19.09 -10.59 15.95
N ALA A 140 18.91 -9.59 16.81
CA ALA A 140 19.00 -9.77 18.27
C ALA A 140 17.92 -10.75 18.76
N TRP A 141 16.69 -10.63 18.23
CA TRP A 141 15.61 -11.56 18.52
C TRP A 141 15.93 -12.99 18.06
N VAL A 142 16.42 -13.18 16.83
CA VAL A 142 16.81 -14.50 16.30
C VAL A 142 17.87 -15.15 17.19
N ARG A 143 18.93 -14.41 17.57
CA ARG A 143 20.00 -14.94 18.44
C ARG A 143 19.49 -15.38 19.81
N ARG A 144 18.44 -14.72 20.33
CA ARG A 144 17.89 -14.99 21.66
C ARG A 144 16.89 -16.13 21.68
N TYR A 145 16.07 -16.29 20.64
CA TYR A 145 14.88 -17.16 20.69
C TYR A 145 14.85 -18.29 19.66
N ALA A 146 15.64 -18.23 18.58
CA ALA A 146 15.53 -19.21 17.49
C ALA A 146 15.87 -20.67 17.89
N ALA A 147 16.54 -20.88 19.03
CA ALA A 147 16.90 -22.22 19.52
C ALA A 147 15.87 -22.86 20.46
N SER A 148 14.84 -22.13 20.92
CA SER A 148 13.94 -22.61 21.99
C SER A 148 12.44 -22.58 21.63
N GLU A 149 11.96 -21.56 20.93
CA GLU A 149 10.57 -21.47 20.42
C GLU A 149 10.53 -20.53 19.20
N ILE A 150 9.85 -20.92 18.11
CA ILE A 150 9.63 -20.04 16.95
C ILE A 150 8.47 -19.08 17.27
N LYS A 151 8.74 -18.02 18.05
CA LYS A 151 7.79 -16.94 18.35
C LYS A 151 8.08 -15.69 17.53
N ILE A 152 7.56 -15.61 16.31
CA ILE A 152 7.78 -14.47 15.40
C ILE A 152 7.50 -13.15 16.15
N PRO A 153 8.44 -12.18 16.15
CA PRO A 153 8.26 -10.94 16.88
C PRO A 153 7.09 -10.16 16.31
N LYS A 154 6.34 -9.47 17.18
CA LYS A 154 5.28 -8.57 16.73
C LYS A 154 5.90 -7.35 16.06
N VAL A 155 5.38 -6.99 14.89
CA VAL A 155 5.76 -5.78 14.15
C VAL A 155 4.48 -5.05 13.78
N ALA A 156 4.48 -3.73 13.90
CA ALA A 156 3.36 -2.88 13.54
C ALA A 156 3.84 -1.67 12.74
N LEU A 157 3.01 -1.22 11.79
CA LEU A 157 3.18 0.04 11.09
C LEU A 157 2.41 1.12 11.87
N LEU A 158 3.12 2.14 12.31
CA LEU A 158 2.57 3.26 13.07
C LEU A 158 2.38 4.44 12.14
N PHE A 159 1.17 4.97 12.04
CA PHE A 159 0.85 6.08 11.14
C PHE A 159 0.49 7.35 11.92
N GLY A 160 0.52 8.48 11.19
CA GLY A 160 -0.06 9.74 11.63
C GLY A 160 -1.49 9.59 12.14
N GLY A 161 -1.87 10.44 13.10
CA GLY A 161 -3.19 10.36 13.73
C GLY A 161 -3.37 9.22 14.73
N GLY A 162 -2.29 8.49 15.09
CA GLY A 162 -2.32 7.45 16.12
C GLY A 162 -2.81 6.08 15.62
N VAL A 163 -2.86 5.89 14.31
CA VAL A 163 -3.28 4.63 13.67
C VAL A 163 -2.17 3.59 13.74
N THR A 164 -2.52 2.36 14.12
CA THR A 164 -1.57 1.24 14.24
C THR A 164 -2.08 0.05 13.46
N LEU A 165 -1.30 -0.42 12.49
CA LEU A 165 -1.57 -1.65 11.75
C LEU A 165 -0.60 -2.74 12.22
N GLU A 166 -1.08 -3.68 13.04
CA GLU A 166 -0.30 -4.87 13.41
C GLU A 166 -0.16 -5.79 12.19
N LEU A 167 1.06 -6.24 11.92
CA LEU A 167 1.33 -7.15 10.80
C LEU A 167 1.18 -8.61 11.24
N PRO A 168 0.48 -9.44 10.46
CA PRO A 168 0.51 -10.88 10.68
C PRO A 168 1.91 -11.43 10.38
N PRO A 169 2.25 -12.65 10.85
CA PRO A 169 3.53 -13.29 10.54
C PRO A 169 3.91 -13.28 9.05
N THR A 170 2.94 -13.45 8.17
CA THR A 170 3.09 -13.40 6.70
C THR A 170 3.41 -12.01 6.17
N GLY A 171 3.05 -10.95 6.90
CA GLY A 171 3.44 -9.56 6.63
C GLY A 171 4.84 -9.20 7.14
N ILE A 172 5.45 -10.08 7.95
CA ILE A 172 6.79 -9.87 8.55
C ILE A 172 7.83 -10.73 7.85
N LEU A 173 7.48 -11.99 7.56
CA LEU A 173 8.38 -12.97 6.98
C LEU A 173 7.88 -13.41 5.60
N TYR A 174 8.76 -13.28 4.61
CA TYR A 174 8.55 -13.71 3.24
C TYR A 174 9.19 -15.08 3.01
N TYR A 175 8.38 -16.06 2.63
CA TYR A 175 8.86 -17.42 2.33
C TYR A 175 9.59 -17.45 0.98
N ILE A 176 10.82 -17.95 0.96
CA ILE A 176 11.66 -18.03 -0.24
C ILE A 176 11.95 -19.46 -0.69
N GLY A 177 11.26 -20.46 -0.12
CA GLY A 177 11.48 -21.88 -0.42
C GLY A 177 12.42 -22.58 0.57
N SER A 178 12.42 -23.92 0.54
CA SER A 178 13.34 -24.77 1.33
C SER A 178 13.35 -24.46 2.83
N SER A 179 12.18 -24.17 3.41
CA SER A 179 12.02 -23.77 4.82
C SER A 179 12.79 -22.51 5.22
N LYS A 180 13.14 -21.65 4.25
CA LYS A 180 13.81 -20.38 4.48
C LYS A 180 12.82 -19.22 4.38
N TYR A 181 13.00 -18.27 5.29
CA TYR A 181 12.23 -17.05 5.36
C TYR A 181 13.17 -15.85 5.39
N CYS A 182 12.81 -14.81 4.67
CA CYS A 182 13.47 -13.51 4.74
C CYS A 182 12.55 -12.51 5.42
N LEU A 183 13.13 -11.48 6.02
CA LEU A 183 12.36 -10.32 6.45
C LEU A 183 11.67 -9.72 5.21
N ALA A 184 10.36 -9.47 5.28
CA ALA A 184 9.56 -8.91 4.20
C ALA A 184 9.75 -7.38 4.05
N PHE A 185 10.96 -6.92 4.34
CA PHE A 185 11.38 -5.53 4.29
C PHE A 185 12.75 -5.43 3.61
N ALA A 186 12.99 -4.33 2.90
CA ALA A 186 14.25 -4.03 2.25
C ALA A 186 14.62 -2.54 2.40
N ALA A 187 15.88 -2.20 2.19
CA ALA A 187 16.30 -0.81 2.08
C ALA A 187 15.89 -0.22 0.72
N THR A 188 15.50 1.06 0.70
CA THR A 188 15.42 1.86 -0.52
C THR A 188 16.79 1.90 -1.23
N LYS A 189 16.79 2.10 -2.55
CA LYS A 189 18.04 2.05 -3.33
C LYS A 189 18.84 3.33 -3.25
N GLU A 190 18.14 4.46 -3.11
CA GLU A 190 18.74 5.79 -3.12
C GLU A 190 18.35 6.54 -1.84
N THR A 191 19.28 7.35 -1.33
CA THR A 191 19.03 8.26 -0.20
C THR A 191 18.01 9.33 -0.62
N GLY A 192 16.97 9.54 0.19
CA GLY A 192 15.90 10.50 -0.12
C GLY A 192 14.77 9.94 -0.99
N GLU A 193 14.82 8.66 -1.36
CA GLU A 193 13.66 7.94 -1.92
C GLU A 193 12.58 7.80 -0.84
N PHE A 194 11.31 7.96 -1.22
CA PHE A 194 10.19 7.74 -0.31
C PHE A 194 10.09 6.28 0.12
N SER A 195 9.53 6.05 1.31
CA SER A 195 9.24 4.69 1.77
C SER A 195 8.09 4.11 0.94
N VAL A 196 8.06 2.80 0.77
CA VAL A 196 6.97 2.10 0.08
C VAL A 196 6.49 0.96 0.93
N ILE A 197 5.20 0.97 1.29
CA ILE A 197 4.56 -0.20 1.89
C ILE A 197 4.13 -1.11 0.74
N GLY A 198 4.69 -2.32 0.69
CA GLY A 198 4.41 -3.31 -0.34
C GLY A 198 3.15 -4.12 -0.09
N ASN A 199 2.77 -4.94 -1.07
CA ASN A 199 1.56 -5.74 -1.06
C ASN A 199 1.55 -6.83 0.03
N VAL A 200 2.72 -7.35 0.43
CA VAL A 200 2.84 -8.33 1.52
C VAL A 200 2.34 -7.76 2.85
N GLN A 201 2.63 -6.48 3.14
CA GLN A 201 2.17 -5.79 4.34
C GLN A 201 0.72 -5.32 4.25
N GLN A 202 0.18 -5.20 3.04
CA GLN A 202 -1.22 -4.81 2.80
C GLN A 202 -2.15 -6.03 2.69
N SER A 203 -1.61 -7.23 2.57
CA SER A 203 -2.37 -8.47 2.43
C SER A 203 -3.32 -8.67 3.62
N SER A 204 -4.54 -9.16 3.35
CA SER A 204 -5.59 -9.35 4.36
C SER A 204 -6.09 -8.04 5.00
N THR A 205 -5.63 -6.88 4.54
CA THR A 205 -6.03 -5.57 5.06
C THR A 205 -6.84 -4.82 4.01
N GLU A 206 -8.03 -4.36 4.39
CA GLU A 206 -8.74 -3.39 3.57
C GLU A 206 -8.09 -2.02 3.73
N VAL A 207 -7.69 -1.43 2.60
CA VAL A 207 -7.15 -0.07 2.51
C VAL A 207 -8.20 0.80 1.84
N ILE A 208 -8.72 1.78 2.58
CA ILE A 208 -9.83 2.65 2.17
C ILE A 208 -9.25 4.02 1.81
N TYR A 209 -9.57 4.52 0.63
CA TYR A 209 -9.17 5.86 0.18
C TYR A 209 -10.41 6.77 0.19
N ASP A 210 -10.47 7.66 1.17
CA ASP A 210 -11.47 8.73 1.22
C ASP A 210 -10.85 10.01 0.63
N LEU A 211 -11.13 10.25 -0.64
CA LEU A 211 -10.60 11.40 -1.36
C LEU A 211 -11.30 12.70 -0.97
N GLY A 212 -12.53 12.64 -0.46
CA GLY A 212 -13.26 13.82 0.00
C GLY A 212 -12.65 14.39 1.28
N ARG A 213 -12.35 13.53 2.25
CA ARG A 213 -11.73 13.89 3.53
C ARG A 213 -10.20 13.94 3.49
N GLN A 214 -9.60 13.52 2.39
CA GLN A 214 -8.16 13.31 2.25
C GLN A 214 -7.59 12.37 3.34
N MET A 215 -8.22 11.20 3.53
CA MET A 215 -7.81 10.21 4.54
C MET A 215 -7.60 8.82 3.92
N VAL A 216 -6.73 8.02 4.53
CA VAL A 216 -6.62 6.57 4.28
C VAL A 216 -7.07 5.81 5.52
N GLY A 217 -7.97 4.85 5.36
CA GLY A 217 -8.43 3.93 6.39
C GLY A 217 -7.81 2.55 6.27
N PHE A 218 -7.63 1.86 7.39
CA PHE A 218 -7.17 0.47 7.43
C PHE A 218 -8.11 -0.41 8.24
N VAL A 219 -8.42 -1.61 7.74
CA VAL A 219 -9.16 -2.66 8.45
C VAL A 219 -8.49 -4.02 8.25
N ALA A 220 -7.79 -4.50 9.26
CA ALA A 220 -7.10 -5.80 9.20
C ALA A 220 -8.09 -6.98 9.21
N GLY A 221 -7.75 -8.07 8.51
CA GLY A 221 -8.55 -9.30 8.44
C GLY A 221 -9.81 -9.21 7.58
N SER A 222 -9.89 -8.25 6.65
CA SER A 222 -11.09 -8.01 5.83
C SER A 222 -11.24 -8.98 4.65
N CYS A 223 -10.14 -9.64 4.30
CA CYS A 223 -9.97 -10.79 3.42
C CYS A 223 -8.70 -11.52 3.89
#